data_AF-A0A241V7X4-F1
#
_entry.id   AF-A0A241V7X4-F1
#
_cell.length_a   1.000
_cell.length_b   1.000
_cell.length_c   1.000
_cell.angle_alpha   90.00
_cell.angle_beta   90.00
_cell.angle_gamma   90.00
#
_symmetry.space_group_name_H-M   'P 1'
#
loop_
_entity.id
_entity.type
_entity.pdbx_description
1 polymer ?
#
loop_
_entity_poly.entity_id
_entity_poly.type
_entity_poly.pdbx_seq_one_letter_code
_entity_poly.pdbx_strand_id
1 'polypeptide(L)'
;MNLSKLTLAIGLVMTNPEQYYPERKEWQDVEQGQVSRDFADFVEAWIPGQTAFTSECEITENSETYKMKADDVPFTFKRIDDSYSLIYNGCAEEIQESTFNQFVDSLCAEFSLSHSSV
;
A
#
# COMPACT_ATOMS: atom_id res chain seq x y z
N MET A 1 3.39 19.99 12.64
CA MET A 1 4.17 18.95 11.92
C MET A 1 4.10 17.68 12.76
N ASN A 2 3.15 16.79 12.48
CA ASN A 2 2.92 15.58 13.28
C ASN A 2 3.25 14.35 12.41
N LEU A 3 4.55 14.07 12.27
CA LEU A 3 5.14 13.02 11.44
C LEU A 3 5.24 11.65 12.18
N SER A 4 4.63 11.50 13.35
CA SER A 4 4.97 10.41 14.28
C SER A 4 3.93 9.29 14.42
N LYS A 5 2.72 9.43 13.86
CA LYS A 5 1.66 8.40 13.96
C LYS A 5 1.38 7.66 12.65
N LEU A 6 1.46 8.38 11.52
CA LEU A 6 1.21 7.87 10.16
C LEU A 6 2.24 6.79 9.76
N THR A 7 3.51 7.12 9.98
CA THR A 7 4.70 6.28 9.72
C THR A 7 4.71 4.97 10.51
N LEU A 8 4.05 4.95 11.67
CA LEU A 8 4.04 3.79 12.55
C LEU A 8 3.02 2.75 12.09
N ALA A 9 1.83 3.18 11.65
CA ALA A 9 0.71 2.28 11.40
C ALA A 9 0.81 1.55 10.04
N ILE A 10 1.31 2.22 8.97
CA ILE A 10 1.62 1.56 7.68
C ILE A 10 2.66 0.46 7.90
N GLY A 11 3.76 0.79 8.58
CA GLY A 11 4.79 -0.19 8.93
C GLY A 11 4.21 -1.34 9.77
N LEU A 12 3.44 -1.06 10.83
CA LEU A 12 2.91 -2.10 11.73
C LEU A 12 1.93 -3.06 11.05
N VAL A 13 1.05 -2.58 10.18
CA VAL A 13 0.10 -3.42 9.43
C VAL A 13 0.80 -4.30 8.41
N MET A 14 1.86 -3.77 7.81
CA MET A 14 2.60 -4.44 6.74
C MET A 14 3.66 -5.41 7.27
N THR A 15 4.25 -5.15 8.44
CA THR A 15 5.24 -6.03 9.08
C THR A 15 4.64 -7.01 10.09
N ASN A 16 3.42 -6.80 10.58
CA ASN A 16 2.72 -7.71 11.50
C ASN A 16 1.26 -7.96 11.07
N PRO A 17 1.03 -8.50 9.86
CA PRO A 17 -0.31 -8.71 9.32
C PRO A 17 -1.16 -9.63 10.21
N GLU A 18 -0.56 -10.64 10.86
CA GLU A 18 -1.28 -11.58 11.75
C GLU A 18 -1.94 -10.93 12.97
N GLN A 19 -1.40 -9.79 13.45
CA GLN A 19 -1.90 -9.13 14.65
C GLN A 19 -3.09 -8.20 14.38
N TYR A 20 -3.23 -7.72 13.14
CA TYR A 20 -4.27 -6.79 12.71
C TYR A 20 -5.28 -7.42 11.75
N TYR A 21 -4.90 -8.49 11.05
CA TYR A 21 -5.71 -9.20 10.07
C TYR A 21 -5.43 -10.71 10.08
N PRO A 22 -5.83 -11.44 11.14
CA PRO A 22 -5.51 -12.86 11.34
C PRO A 22 -6.12 -13.82 10.28
N GLU A 23 -6.99 -13.31 9.40
CA GLU A 23 -7.57 -14.08 8.28
C GLU A 23 -7.12 -13.61 6.88
N ARG A 24 -6.25 -12.58 6.79
CA ARG A 24 -5.72 -12.16 5.49
C ARG A 24 -4.68 -13.19 5.05
N LYS A 25 -4.96 -13.89 3.95
CA LYS A 25 -3.88 -14.50 3.15
C LYS A 25 -2.89 -13.39 2.83
N GLU A 26 -1.61 -13.63 3.09
CA GLU A 26 -0.57 -12.69 2.67
C GLU A 26 -0.72 -12.54 1.15
N TRP A 27 -0.82 -11.30 0.67
CA TRP A 27 -0.97 -11.06 -0.78
C TRP A 27 0.22 -11.67 -1.55
N GLN A 28 1.35 -11.86 -0.87
CA GLN A 28 2.52 -12.61 -1.31
C GLN A 28 2.23 -14.09 -1.65
N ASP A 29 1.24 -14.73 -1.02
CA ASP A 29 0.82 -16.11 -1.36
C ASP A 29 0.05 -16.15 -2.69
N VAL A 30 -0.57 -15.05 -3.06
CA VAL A 30 -1.52 -14.95 -4.17
C VAL A 30 -0.85 -14.38 -5.41
N GLU A 31 -0.07 -13.32 -5.25
CA GLU A 31 0.63 -12.63 -6.33
C GLU A 31 2.00 -13.26 -6.58
N GLN A 32 2.10 -14.03 -7.65
CA GLN A 32 3.31 -14.78 -8.02
C GLN A 32 4.12 -14.10 -9.14
N GLY A 33 3.79 -12.86 -9.47
CA GLY A 33 4.50 -12.09 -10.46
C GLY A 33 5.84 -11.54 -9.96
N GLN A 34 6.73 -11.18 -10.88
CA GLN A 34 8.08 -10.74 -10.50
C GLN A 34 8.02 -9.37 -9.81
N VAL A 35 7.16 -8.47 -10.26
CA VAL A 35 7.03 -7.12 -9.67
C VAL A 35 6.48 -7.26 -8.26
N SER A 36 5.48 -8.12 -8.05
CA SER A 36 4.92 -8.39 -6.74
C SER A 36 5.93 -8.99 -5.76
N ARG A 37 6.78 -9.92 -6.22
CA ARG A 37 7.87 -10.48 -5.38
C ARG A 37 8.92 -9.43 -5.01
N ASP A 38 9.40 -8.66 -5.97
CA ASP A 38 10.37 -7.58 -5.71
C ASP A 38 9.78 -6.52 -4.77
N PHE A 39 8.48 -6.25 -4.90
CA PHE A 39 7.78 -5.34 -4.01
C PHE A 39 7.56 -5.94 -2.61
N ALA A 40 7.42 -7.26 -2.48
CA ALA A 40 7.31 -7.93 -1.18
C ALA A 40 8.62 -7.76 -0.39
N ASP A 41 9.78 -7.99 -1.02
CA ASP A 41 11.09 -7.76 -0.39
C ASP A 41 11.24 -6.30 0.08
N PHE A 42 10.73 -5.34 -0.72
CA PHE A 42 10.71 -3.94 -0.36
C PHE A 42 9.81 -3.64 0.85
N VAL A 43 8.62 -4.24 0.89
CA VAL A 43 7.68 -4.13 2.00
C VAL A 43 8.26 -4.72 3.30
N GLU A 44 8.91 -5.88 3.23
CA GLU A 44 9.53 -6.54 4.39
C GLU A 44 10.66 -5.70 5.00
N ALA A 45 11.30 -4.84 4.21
CA ALA A 45 12.33 -3.93 4.68
C ALA A 45 11.79 -2.71 5.43
N TRP A 46 10.47 -2.48 5.43
CA TRP A 46 9.88 -1.33 6.12
C TRP A 46 9.96 -1.50 7.64
N ILE A 47 10.38 -0.44 8.33
CA ILE A 47 10.49 -0.44 9.78
C ILE A 47 9.46 0.55 10.36
N PRO A 48 8.51 0.09 11.20
CA PRO A 48 7.49 0.96 11.79
C PRO A 48 8.11 2.17 12.50
N GLY A 49 7.69 3.37 12.09
CA GLY A 49 8.16 4.63 12.67
C GLY A 49 9.53 5.10 12.22
N GLN A 50 10.22 4.36 11.35
CA GLN A 50 11.47 4.79 10.71
C GLN A 50 11.28 5.05 9.21
N THR A 51 10.56 4.16 8.52
CA THR A 51 10.30 4.30 7.08
C THR A 51 9.31 5.42 6.81
N ALA A 52 9.74 6.49 6.16
CA ALA A 52 8.91 7.66 5.89
C ALA A 52 8.00 7.43 4.67
N PHE A 53 6.69 7.59 4.87
CA PHE A 53 5.70 7.41 3.80
C PHE A 53 5.12 8.74 3.31
N THR A 54 4.89 8.83 2.00
CA THR A 54 4.07 9.88 1.38
C THR A 54 3.11 9.26 0.39
N SER A 55 1.94 9.86 0.24
CA SER A 55 0.90 9.37 -0.65
C SER A 55 0.15 10.51 -1.33
N GLU A 56 -0.22 10.28 -2.58
CA GLU A 56 -1.09 11.12 -3.39
C GLU A 56 -2.10 10.21 -4.07
N CYS A 57 -3.39 10.57 -4.03
CA CYS A 57 -4.43 9.82 -4.74
C CYS A 57 -5.16 10.69 -5.75
N GLU A 58 -5.50 10.09 -6.88
CA GLU A 58 -6.34 10.66 -7.92
C GLU A 58 -7.46 9.66 -8.23
N ILE A 59 -8.70 10.05 -7.95
CA ILE A 59 -9.87 9.20 -8.08
C ILE A 59 -10.86 9.86 -9.04
N THR A 60 -11.28 9.10 -10.04
CA THR A 60 -12.37 9.45 -10.98
C THR A 60 -13.43 8.34 -10.94
N GLU A 61 -14.51 8.49 -11.71
CA GLU A 61 -15.56 7.48 -11.82
C GLU A 61 -15.01 6.10 -12.22
N ASN A 62 -14.02 6.07 -13.12
CA ASN A 62 -13.52 4.84 -13.75
C ASN A 62 -12.06 4.54 -13.44
N SER A 63 -11.40 5.35 -12.60
CA SER A 63 -9.99 5.14 -12.31
C SER A 63 -9.62 5.58 -10.91
N GLU A 64 -8.75 4.81 -10.27
CA GLU A 64 -8.09 5.18 -9.03
C GLU A 64 -6.59 5.04 -9.22
N THR A 65 -5.83 6.06 -8.83
CA THR A 65 -4.36 6.00 -8.87
C THR A 65 -3.82 6.47 -7.53
N TYR A 66 -3.11 5.58 -6.85
CA TYR A 66 -2.45 5.81 -5.57
C TYR A 66 -0.94 5.84 -5.79
N LYS A 67 -0.36 7.05 -5.90
CA LYS A 67 1.08 7.25 -6.02
C LYS A 67 1.66 7.35 -4.63
N MET A 68 2.66 6.54 -4.33
CA MET A 68 3.25 6.48 -3.01
C MET A 68 4.75 6.45 -3.05
N LYS A 69 5.36 6.82 -1.92
CA LYS A 69 6.78 6.63 -1.66
C LYS A 69 6.98 6.12 -0.25
N ALA A 70 7.93 5.21 -0.09
CA ALA A 70 8.49 4.84 1.20
C ALA A 70 10.00 5.07 1.14
N ASP A 71 10.55 5.90 2.03
CA ASP A 71 11.95 6.35 2.00
C ASP A 71 12.41 6.82 0.60
N ASP A 72 11.58 7.66 -0.02
CA ASP A 72 11.74 8.22 -1.38
C ASP A 72 11.66 7.20 -2.54
N VAL A 73 11.50 5.90 -2.26
CA VAL A 73 11.30 4.88 -3.30
C VAL A 73 9.85 4.88 -3.77
N PRO A 74 9.56 5.17 -5.05
CA PRO A 74 8.20 5.28 -5.53
C PRO A 74 7.58 3.93 -5.89
N PHE A 75 6.29 3.80 -5.60
CA PHE A 75 5.44 2.71 -6.04
C PHE A 75 4.03 3.24 -6.31
N THR A 76 3.24 2.54 -7.10
CA THR A 76 1.88 2.97 -7.44
C THR A 76 0.93 1.80 -7.52
N PHE A 77 -0.24 1.95 -6.92
CA PHE A 77 -1.38 1.09 -7.20
C PHE A 77 -2.36 1.83 -8.11
N LYS A 78 -2.88 1.13 -9.10
CA LYS A 78 -3.78 1.70 -10.09
C LYS A 78 -4.96 0.79 -10.34
N ARG A 79 -6.15 1.35 -10.38
CA ARG A 79 -7.37 0.74 -10.92
C ARG A 79 -7.79 1.52 -12.16
N ILE A 80 -8.10 0.83 -13.24
CA ILE A 80 -8.83 1.37 -14.40
C ILE A 80 -9.93 0.38 -14.71
N ASP A 81 -11.19 0.83 -14.66
CA ASP A 81 -12.35 -0.04 -14.75
C ASP A 81 -12.22 -1.22 -13.75
N ASP A 82 -12.20 -2.46 -14.23
CA ASP A 82 -12.07 -3.68 -13.43
C ASP A 82 -10.64 -4.28 -13.46
N SER A 83 -9.64 -3.50 -13.89
CA SER A 83 -8.24 -3.93 -13.93
C SER A 83 -7.41 -3.23 -12.85
N TYR A 84 -6.61 -4.00 -12.13
CA TYR A 84 -5.83 -3.57 -10.98
C TYR A 84 -4.36 -3.82 -11.24
N SER A 85 -3.49 -2.87 -10.90
CA SER A 85 -2.07 -2.99 -11.19
C SER A 85 -1.20 -2.42 -10.08
N LEU A 86 -0.07 -3.08 -9.86
CA LEU A 86 1.07 -2.60 -9.09
C LEU A 86 2.15 -2.10 -10.05
N ILE A 87 2.71 -0.94 -9.78
CA ILE A 87 3.85 -0.38 -10.49
C ILE A 87 4.97 -0.15 -9.49
N TYR A 88 6.10 -0.83 -9.70
CA TYR A 88 7.28 -0.75 -8.85
C TYR A 88 8.56 -0.87 -9.69
N ASN A 89 9.58 -0.08 -9.37
CA ASN A 89 10.84 0.01 -10.14
C ASN A 89 10.65 0.24 -11.66
N GLY A 90 9.58 0.93 -12.05
CA GLY A 90 9.25 1.22 -13.45
C GLY A 90 8.60 0.07 -14.22
N CYS A 91 8.38 -1.07 -13.57
CA CYS A 91 7.64 -2.21 -14.12
C CYS A 91 6.21 -2.21 -13.61
N ALA A 92 5.26 -2.58 -14.47
CA ALA A 92 3.86 -2.72 -14.12
C ALA A 92 3.47 -4.20 -14.18
N GLU A 93 2.61 -4.59 -13.25
CA GLU A 93 2.07 -5.95 -13.16
C GLU A 93 0.61 -5.89 -12.75
N GLU A 94 -0.21 -6.73 -13.38
CA GLU A 94 -1.61 -6.89 -13.02
C GLU A 94 -1.68 -7.70 -11.71
N ILE A 95 -2.49 -7.23 -10.77
CA ILE A 95 -2.71 -7.84 -9.47
C ILE A 95 -4.20 -8.11 -9.28
N GLN A 96 -4.54 -8.93 -8.30
CA GLN A 96 -5.93 -9.19 -7.96
C GLN A 96 -6.57 -7.99 -7.25
N GLU A 97 -7.87 -7.82 -7.46
CA GLU A 97 -8.69 -6.83 -6.76
C GLU A 97 -8.50 -6.90 -5.23
N SER A 98 -8.45 -8.12 -4.68
CA SER A 98 -8.28 -8.33 -3.24
C SER A 98 -6.95 -7.76 -2.73
N THR A 99 -5.88 -7.89 -3.50
CA THR A 99 -4.56 -7.33 -3.18
C THR A 99 -4.63 -5.81 -3.21
N PHE A 100 -5.19 -5.24 -4.28
CA PHE A 100 -5.39 -3.79 -4.39
C PHE A 100 -6.18 -3.23 -3.21
N ASN A 101 -7.33 -3.82 -2.89
CA ASN A 101 -8.18 -3.41 -1.78
C ASN A 101 -7.48 -3.57 -0.44
N GLN A 102 -6.67 -4.62 -0.24
CA GLN A 102 -5.86 -4.78 0.97
C GLN A 102 -4.92 -3.59 1.18
N PHE A 103 -4.20 -3.15 0.15
CA PHE A 103 -3.33 -1.99 0.22
C PHE A 103 -4.12 -0.70 0.41
N VAL A 104 -5.13 -0.45 -0.43
CA VAL A 104 -5.94 0.76 -0.36
C VAL A 104 -6.63 0.89 0.99
N ASP A 105 -7.21 -0.17 1.55
CA ASP A 105 -7.85 -0.14 2.87
C ASP A 105 -6.85 0.14 3.99
N SER A 106 -5.68 -0.50 3.94
CA SER A 106 -4.61 -0.25 4.91
C SER A 106 -4.07 1.18 4.84
N LEU A 107 -4.11 1.80 3.64
CA LEU A 107 -3.74 3.20 3.43
C LEU A 107 -4.89 4.19 3.77
N CYS A 108 -6.14 3.83 3.47
CA CYS A 108 -7.35 4.64 3.68
C CYS A 108 -7.81 4.67 5.14
N ALA A 109 -7.58 3.59 5.90
CA ALA A 109 -7.75 3.58 7.34
C ALA A 109 -6.94 4.71 8.01
N GLU A 110 -5.85 5.16 7.39
CA GLU A 110 -5.07 6.31 7.85
C GLU A 110 -5.52 7.67 7.28
N PHE A 111 -6.06 7.72 6.06
CA PHE A 111 -6.67 8.95 5.53
C PHE A 111 -7.84 9.43 6.40
N SER A 112 -8.65 8.50 6.94
CA SER A 112 -9.75 8.83 7.85
C SER A 112 -9.29 9.34 9.23
N LEU A 113 -8.06 9.00 9.66
CA LEU A 113 -7.46 9.53 10.90
C LEU A 113 -6.76 10.89 10.70
N SER A 114 -6.45 11.28 9.47
CA SER A 114 -5.94 12.63 9.15
C SER A 114 -7.05 13.66 8.88
N HIS A 115 -8.28 13.21 8.59
CA HIS A 115 -9.45 14.09 8.36
C HIS A 115 -10.53 14.01 9.45
N SER A 116 -10.32 13.22 10.51
CA SER A 116 -11.15 13.27 11.72
C SER A 116 -10.51 14.15 12.79
N SER A 117 -10.34 15.44 12.49
CA SER A 117 -10.10 16.48 13.49
C SER A 117 -10.66 17.80 12.98
N VAL A 118 -11.95 17.99 13.29
CA VAL A 118 -12.76 19.22 13.32
C VAL A 118 -13.08 19.87 11.97
#